data_AF-A0A7S2XAU8-F1
#
_entry.id   AF-A0A7S2XAU8-F1
#
_cell.length_a   1.000
_cell.length_b   1.000
_cell.length_c   1.000
_cell.angle_alpha   90.00
_cell.angle_beta   90.00
_cell.angle_gamma   90.00
#
_symmetry.space_group_name_H-M   'P 1'
#
loop_
_entity.id
_entity.type
_entity.pdbx_description
1 polymer ?
#
loop_
_entity_poly.entity_id
_entity_poly.type
_entity_poly.pdbx_seq_one_letter_code
_entity_poly.pdbx_strand_id
1 'polypeptide(L)'
;RLSTMEASAEESKTKKPGALRYPQYPHVSPKDLSVLIRLVHQIYPYFKKTPLLSRRHDLAKVVDIAVKANLESDFFWAIDFEPEFYAELFYNGFLPIATRLSPFPPQGLEQINDIIPSLADHVAKSKGLCILMPKLHKKRCLVQDWDTIHVGKSARKRSKKYRISFDLAIDTVMEGCVKQHGEDWLYPPVRDAFRSINRKPVTRRRKPDGEETGKVRVHSIELWEDGDATGTTRI
;
A
#
# COMPACT_ATOMS: atom_id res chain seq x y z
N ARG A 1 -49.58 15.29 -27.37
CA ARG A 1 -49.60 13.88 -26.90
C ARG A 1 -48.15 13.42 -26.84
N LEU A 2 -47.56 13.45 -25.64
CA LEU A 2 -46.23 12.92 -25.35
C LEU A 2 -46.36 11.41 -25.20
N SER A 3 -45.77 10.63 -26.11
CA SER A 3 -45.60 9.19 -25.94
C SER A 3 -44.18 8.93 -25.44
N THR A 4 -44.09 8.49 -24.19
CA THR A 4 -42.94 7.86 -23.56
C THR A 4 -42.50 6.64 -24.38
N MET A 5 -41.29 6.68 -24.94
CA MET A 5 -40.58 5.48 -25.36
C MET A 5 -39.64 5.09 -24.22
N GLU A 6 -40.03 4.04 -23.50
CA GLU A 6 -39.18 3.33 -22.56
C GLU A 6 -38.08 2.63 -23.34
N ALA A 7 -36.85 3.13 -23.25
CA ALA A 7 -35.67 2.41 -23.67
C ALA A 7 -35.27 1.43 -22.56
N SER A 8 -35.59 0.15 -22.78
CA SER A 8 -35.15 -0.95 -21.93
C SER A 8 -33.62 -1.04 -21.94
N ALA A 9 -33.00 -0.77 -20.80
CA ALA A 9 -31.57 -0.94 -20.59
C ALA A 9 -31.28 -2.42 -20.34
N GLU A 10 -30.94 -3.17 -21.39
CA GLU A 10 -30.31 -4.48 -21.26
C GLU A 10 -28.92 -4.31 -20.63
N GLU A 11 -28.81 -4.65 -19.35
CA GLU A 11 -27.54 -4.84 -18.65
C GLU A 11 -26.76 -6.00 -19.33
N SER A 12 -25.86 -5.60 -20.23
CA SER A 12 -24.77 -6.43 -20.72
C SER A 12 -23.87 -6.84 -19.55
N LYS A 13 -24.13 -8.04 -19.01
CA LYS A 13 -23.28 -8.76 -18.04
C LYS A 13 -21.99 -9.22 -18.72
N THR A 14 -21.12 -8.27 -19.04
CA THR A 14 -19.72 -8.57 -19.31
C THR A 14 -19.02 -8.84 -17.97
N LYS A 15 -18.85 -10.13 -17.64
CA LYS A 15 -18.01 -10.58 -16.53
C LYS A 15 -16.60 -10.02 -16.75
N LYS A 16 -16.20 -9.02 -15.96
CA LYS A 16 -14.80 -8.57 -15.88
C LYS A 16 -13.93 -9.79 -15.54
N PRO A 17 -12.82 -10.04 -16.26
CA PRO A 17 -11.92 -11.14 -15.95
C PRO A 17 -11.46 -10.99 -14.50
N GLY A 18 -11.57 -12.09 -13.75
CA GLY A 18 -11.51 -12.12 -12.29
C GLY A 18 -10.17 -11.57 -11.79
N ALA A 19 -10.22 -10.36 -11.22
CA ALA A 19 -9.16 -9.88 -10.34
C ALA A 19 -8.91 -10.96 -9.28
N LEU A 20 -7.66 -11.40 -9.14
CA LEU A 20 -7.26 -12.25 -8.02
C LEU A 20 -7.65 -11.53 -6.73
N ARG A 21 -8.76 -11.95 -6.12
CA ARG A 21 -9.13 -11.50 -4.78
C ARG A 21 -8.22 -12.22 -3.81
N TYR A 22 -7.08 -11.60 -3.51
CA TYR A 22 -6.32 -11.97 -2.33
C TYR A 22 -7.22 -11.79 -1.11
N PRO A 23 -7.19 -12.72 -0.13
CA PRO A 23 -7.90 -12.52 1.11
C PRO A 23 -7.40 -11.23 1.76
N GLN A 24 -8.33 -10.40 2.24
CA GLN A 24 -7.99 -9.20 2.99
C GLN A 24 -7.06 -9.60 4.15
N TYR A 25 -6.00 -8.82 4.36
CA TYR A 25 -5.08 -9.08 5.46
C TYR A 25 -5.84 -8.98 6.78
N PRO A 26 -5.81 -10.01 7.65
CA PRO A 26 -6.64 -10.04 8.84
C PRO A 26 -6.32 -8.91 9.81
N HIS A 27 -7.36 -8.37 10.44
CA HIS A 27 -7.18 -7.49 11.57
C HIS A 27 -6.57 -8.26 12.74
N VAL A 28 -5.48 -7.74 13.31
CA VAL A 28 -4.82 -8.31 14.49
C VAL A 28 -5.21 -7.48 15.71
N SER A 29 -5.87 -8.11 16.69
CA SER A 29 -6.26 -7.41 17.91
C SER A 29 -5.03 -6.93 18.69
N PRO A 30 -5.14 -5.88 19.53
CA PRO A 30 -3.98 -5.42 20.29
C PRO A 30 -3.40 -6.46 21.26
N LYS A 31 -4.22 -7.39 21.75
CA LYS A 31 -3.77 -8.51 22.60
C LYS A 31 -2.90 -9.46 21.77
N ASP A 32 -3.41 -9.85 20.60
CA ASP A 32 -2.74 -10.84 19.74
C ASP A 32 -1.49 -10.25 19.08
N LEU A 33 -1.48 -8.94 18.81
CA LEU A 33 -0.31 -8.22 18.30
C LEU A 33 0.90 -8.41 19.22
N SER A 34 0.71 -8.34 20.54
CA SER A 34 1.81 -8.51 21.49
C SER A 34 2.44 -9.91 21.44
N VAL A 35 1.63 -10.94 21.19
CA VAL A 35 2.09 -12.32 21.05
C VAL A 35 2.79 -12.50 19.70
N LEU A 36 2.20 -11.96 18.63
CA LEU A 36 2.77 -12.00 17.29
C LEU A 36 4.13 -11.29 17.23
N ILE A 37 4.30 -10.16 17.91
CA ILE A 37 5.59 -9.46 18.01
C ILE A 37 6.65 -10.35 18.64
N ARG A 38 6.32 -11.04 19.74
CA ARG A 38 7.26 -11.97 20.41
C ARG A 38 7.64 -13.11 19.47
N LEU A 39 6.67 -13.64 18.74
CA LEU A 39 6.90 -14.69 17.76
C LEU A 39 7.82 -14.23 16.62
N VAL A 40 7.56 -13.06 16.03
CA VAL A 40 8.42 -12.48 14.98
C VAL A 40 9.83 -12.26 15.51
N HIS A 41 10.00 -11.74 16.73
CA HIS A 41 11.32 -11.59 17.35
C HIS A 41 12.04 -12.93 17.58
N GLN A 42 11.30 -13.98 17.96
CA GLN A 42 11.87 -15.31 18.18
C GLN A 42 12.39 -15.91 16.88
N ILE A 43 11.59 -15.81 15.80
CA ILE A 43 11.93 -16.41 14.50
C ILE A 43 12.95 -15.55 13.74
N TYR A 44 12.83 -14.23 13.81
CA TYR A 44 13.61 -13.28 13.01
C TYR A 44 14.28 -12.23 13.91
N PRO A 45 15.49 -12.51 14.46
CA PRO A 45 16.18 -11.64 15.41
C PRO A 45 16.49 -10.23 14.89
N TYR A 46 16.54 -10.03 13.58
CA TYR A 46 16.68 -8.71 12.94
C TYR A 46 15.68 -7.69 13.51
N PHE A 47 14.42 -8.08 13.66
CA PHE A 47 13.36 -7.19 14.13
C PHE A 47 13.50 -6.76 15.59
N LYS A 48 14.31 -7.46 16.40
CA LYS A 48 14.59 -7.04 17.80
C LYS A 48 15.30 -5.70 17.87
N LYS A 49 16.08 -5.36 16.84
CA LYS A 49 16.84 -4.09 16.76
C LYS A 49 16.12 -3.04 15.92
N THR A 50 15.06 -3.42 15.21
CA THR A 50 14.28 -2.52 14.35
C THR A 50 13.11 -1.97 15.15
N PRO A 51 12.94 -0.63 15.26
CA PRO A 51 11.84 -0.07 16.04
C PRO A 51 10.48 -0.45 15.46
N LEU A 52 9.57 -0.89 16.33
CA LEU A 52 8.19 -1.24 15.99
C LEU A 52 7.32 0.01 15.92
N LEU A 53 6.50 0.12 14.88
CA LEU A 53 5.41 1.11 14.78
C LEU A 53 4.04 0.45 14.87
N SER A 54 3.07 1.25 15.29
CA SER A 54 1.65 0.88 15.38
C SER A 54 0.82 2.14 15.50
N ARG A 55 -0.51 2.02 15.34
CA ARG A 55 -1.47 3.11 15.54
C ARG A 55 -1.46 3.77 16.93
N ARG A 56 -0.78 3.17 17.90
CA ARG A 56 -0.63 3.74 19.26
C ARG A 56 0.46 4.80 19.35
N HIS A 57 1.41 4.81 18.41
CA HIS A 57 2.51 5.76 18.42
C HIS A 57 2.07 7.11 17.85
N ASP A 58 2.60 8.17 18.46
CA ASP A 58 2.58 9.52 17.90
C ASP A 58 3.72 9.61 16.87
N LEU A 59 3.39 9.44 15.59
CA LEU A 59 4.39 9.32 14.53
C LEU A 59 5.21 10.59 14.32
N ALA A 60 4.65 11.77 14.62
CA ALA A 60 5.40 13.02 14.55
C ALA A 60 6.55 13.01 15.58
N LYS A 61 6.25 12.61 16.82
CA LYS A 61 7.27 12.44 17.87
C LYS A 61 8.27 11.35 17.52
N VAL A 62 7.83 10.25 16.91
CA VAL A 62 8.73 9.19 16.44
C VAL A 62 9.73 9.75 15.43
N VAL A 63 9.27 10.54 14.45
CA VAL A 63 10.15 11.18 13.46
C VAL A 63 11.17 12.09 14.15
N ASP A 64 10.72 12.95 15.06
CA ASP A 64 11.61 13.84 15.81
C ASP A 64 12.69 13.07 16.58
N ILE A 65 12.29 12.00 17.27
CA ILE A 65 13.22 11.13 18.02
C ILE A 65 14.18 10.44 17.05
N ALA A 66 13.69 9.89 15.94
CA ALA A 66 14.50 9.16 14.97
C ALA A 66 15.56 10.06 14.31
N VAL A 67 15.18 11.29 13.95
CA VAL A 67 16.11 12.29 13.38
C VAL A 67 17.16 12.70 14.42
N LYS A 68 16.74 13.01 15.65
CA LYS A 68 17.65 13.41 16.74
C LYS A 68 18.61 12.29 17.15
N ALA A 69 18.12 11.06 17.22
CA ALA A 69 18.91 9.89 17.58
C ALA A 69 19.83 9.41 16.44
N ASN A 70 19.67 9.95 15.22
CA ASN A 70 20.41 9.55 14.03
C ASN A 70 20.47 8.02 13.85
N LEU A 71 19.31 7.37 13.96
CA LEU A 71 19.19 5.89 13.94
C LEU A 71 19.99 5.27 12.79
N GLU A 72 20.73 4.20 13.06
CA GLU A 72 21.59 3.55 12.05
C GLU A 72 20.78 3.04 10.84
N SER A 73 19.59 2.52 11.09
CA SER A 73 18.65 2.03 10.07
C SER A 73 17.58 3.07 9.77
N ASP A 74 17.24 3.22 8.49
CA ASP A 74 16.09 4.00 8.03
C ASP A 74 14.75 3.24 8.21
N PHE A 75 14.80 1.96 8.59
CA PHE A 75 13.63 1.10 8.65
C PHE A 75 13.02 0.98 10.03
N PHE A 76 11.70 0.97 10.03
CA PHE A 76 10.83 0.53 11.09
C PHE A 76 10.09 -0.73 10.63
N TRP A 77 9.34 -1.37 11.52
CA TRP A 77 8.45 -2.45 11.13
C TRP A 77 7.08 -2.33 11.81
N ALA A 78 6.04 -2.86 11.18
CA ALA A 78 4.68 -2.88 11.69
C ALA A 78 3.88 -4.07 11.10
N ILE A 79 2.78 -4.44 11.76
CA ILE A 79 1.84 -5.50 11.32
C ILE A 79 0.44 -4.91 11.12
N ASP A 80 0.39 -3.69 10.63
CA ASP A 80 -0.83 -2.92 10.50
C ASP A 80 -0.94 -2.37 9.09
N PHE A 81 -1.94 -2.82 8.36
CA PHE A 81 -2.14 -2.48 6.96
C PHE A 81 -3.38 -1.61 6.73
N GLU A 82 -3.95 -1.05 7.79
CA GLU A 82 -5.16 -0.23 7.64
C GLU A 82 -4.88 1.11 6.94
N PRO A 83 -5.81 1.59 6.09
CA PRO A 83 -5.68 2.85 5.36
C PRO A 83 -5.33 4.06 6.24
N GLU A 84 -5.88 4.15 7.45
CA GLU A 84 -5.62 5.24 8.40
C GLU A 84 -4.18 5.25 8.88
N PHE A 85 -3.58 4.07 9.09
CA PHE A 85 -2.19 3.98 9.49
C PHE A 85 -1.26 4.37 8.35
N TYR A 86 -1.56 3.95 7.12
CA TYR A 86 -0.86 4.42 5.93
C TYR A 86 -0.95 5.95 5.75
N ALA A 87 -2.12 6.54 5.97
CA ALA A 87 -2.30 7.99 5.92
C ALA A 87 -1.39 8.72 6.93
N GLU A 88 -1.28 8.21 8.15
CA GLU A 88 -0.33 8.75 9.14
C GLU A 88 1.12 8.58 8.71
N LEU A 89 1.49 7.41 8.16
CA LEU A 89 2.84 7.18 7.64
C LEU A 89 3.22 8.17 6.54
N PHE A 90 2.37 8.31 5.52
CA PHE A 90 2.61 9.26 4.42
C PHE A 90 2.77 10.70 4.89
N TYR A 91 1.87 11.15 5.77
CA TYR A 91 1.91 12.53 6.27
C TYR A 91 3.18 12.82 7.08
N ASN A 92 3.64 11.86 7.87
CA ASN A 92 4.88 11.97 8.64
C ASN A 92 6.12 11.63 7.78
N GLY A 93 5.94 11.50 6.47
CA GLY A 93 7.03 11.33 5.51
C GLY A 93 7.63 9.94 5.46
N PHE A 94 7.02 8.92 6.06
CA PHE A 94 7.46 7.54 5.86
C PHE A 94 7.12 7.09 4.43
N LEU A 95 8.00 6.27 3.86
CA LEU A 95 7.73 5.47 2.67
C LEU A 95 7.29 4.08 3.12
N PRO A 96 5.98 3.75 3.09
CA PRO A 96 5.51 2.43 3.49
C PRO A 96 5.79 1.42 2.37
N ILE A 97 6.76 0.55 2.60
CA ILE A 97 7.00 -0.66 1.80
C ILE A 97 6.72 -1.89 2.65
N ALA A 98 6.62 -3.08 2.06
CA ALA A 98 6.44 -4.32 2.82
C ALA A 98 7.45 -5.38 2.41
N THR A 99 7.66 -6.36 3.29
CA THR A 99 8.44 -7.56 3.02
C THR A 99 7.63 -8.80 3.38
N ARG A 100 7.92 -9.94 2.73
CA ARG A 100 7.36 -11.23 3.10
C ARG A 100 8.41 -12.06 3.83
N LEU A 101 8.08 -12.46 5.04
CA LEU A 101 8.85 -13.42 5.81
C LEU A 101 8.55 -14.83 5.28
N SER A 102 9.41 -15.29 4.39
CA SER A 102 9.32 -16.59 3.70
C SER A 102 10.71 -17.25 3.58
N PRO A 103 10.82 -18.57 3.76
CA PRO A 103 9.77 -19.46 4.26
C PRO A 103 9.41 -19.11 5.71
N PHE A 104 8.13 -19.24 6.05
CA PHE A 104 7.67 -19.10 7.43
C PHE A 104 7.72 -20.48 8.10
N PRO A 105 8.37 -20.63 9.27
CA PRO A 105 8.58 -21.94 9.87
C PRO A 105 7.24 -22.60 10.27
N PRO A 106 7.06 -23.92 10.05
CA PRO A 106 5.82 -24.63 10.42
C PRO A 106 5.40 -24.44 11.88
N GLN A 107 6.37 -24.46 12.81
CA GLN A 107 6.10 -24.26 14.23
C GLN A 107 5.56 -22.86 14.52
N GLY A 108 6.07 -21.84 13.80
CA GLY A 108 5.54 -20.50 13.89
C GLY A 108 4.12 -20.40 13.34
N LEU A 109 3.80 -21.15 12.27
CA LEU A 109 2.47 -21.18 11.68
C LEU A 109 1.45 -21.82 12.62
N GLU A 110 1.79 -22.93 13.27
CA GLU A 110 0.97 -23.57 14.31
C GLU A 110 0.68 -22.59 15.46
N GLN A 111 1.71 -21.90 15.95
CA GLN A 111 1.54 -20.89 17.00
C GLN A 111 0.64 -19.72 16.57
N ILE A 112 0.76 -19.22 15.33
CA ILE A 112 -0.18 -18.21 14.81
C ILE A 112 -1.58 -18.79 14.75
N ASN A 113 -1.75 -20.05 14.32
CA ASN A 113 -3.07 -20.66 14.19
C ASN A 113 -3.81 -20.74 15.53
N ASP A 114 -3.09 -21.00 16.63
CA ASP A 114 -3.67 -21.05 17.97
C ASP A 114 -4.13 -19.67 18.49
N ILE A 115 -3.53 -18.59 17.99
CA ILE A 115 -3.79 -17.22 18.46
C ILE A 115 -4.75 -16.48 17.52
N ILE A 116 -4.46 -16.55 16.22
CA ILE A 116 -5.13 -15.83 15.13
C ILE A 116 -5.30 -16.79 13.93
N PRO A 117 -6.29 -17.70 13.96
CA PRO A 117 -6.50 -18.68 12.89
C PRO A 117 -6.62 -18.07 11.49
N SER A 118 -7.26 -16.90 11.38
CA SER A 118 -7.40 -16.16 10.12
C SER A 118 -6.06 -15.68 9.56
N LEU A 119 -5.12 -15.30 10.42
CA LEU A 119 -3.77 -14.93 10.00
C LEU A 119 -2.95 -16.15 9.60
N ALA A 120 -3.09 -17.29 10.29
CA ALA A 120 -2.42 -18.52 9.88
C ALA A 120 -2.88 -18.98 8.48
N ASP A 121 -4.19 -18.98 8.23
CA ASP A 121 -4.75 -19.28 6.91
C ASP A 121 -4.21 -18.31 5.83
N HIS A 122 -4.14 -17.01 6.16
CA HIS A 122 -3.54 -16.02 5.26
C HIS A 122 -2.05 -16.35 4.99
N VAL A 123 -1.24 -16.56 6.03
CA VAL A 123 0.20 -16.87 5.94
C VAL A 123 0.45 -18.14 5.11
N ALA A 124 -0.37 -19.17 5.29
CA ALA A 124 -0.30 -20.40 4.51
C ALA A 124 -0.59 -20.15 3.03
N LYS A 125 -1.67 -19.41 2.72
CA LYS A 125 -2.06 -19.06 1.33
C LYS A 125 -1.05 -18.14 0.65
N SER A 126 -0.52 -17.14 1.36
CA SER A 126 0.50 -16.21 0.87
C SER A 126 1.92 -16.79 0.89
N LYS A 127 2.10 -18.00 1.43
CA LYS A 127 3.41 -18.65 1.64
C LYS A 127 4.37 -17.78 2.45
N GLY A 128 3.88 -17.05 3.45
CA GLY A 128 4.70 -16.24 4.33
C GLY A 128 3.97 -15.08 4.98
N LEU A 129 4.51 -14.58 6.09
CA LEU A 129 3.95 -13.45 6.84
C LEU A 129 4.39 -12.13 6.21
N CYS A 130 3.43 -11.33 5.74
CA CYS A 130 3.73 -9.99 5.26
C CYS A 130 3.90 -9.01 6.43
N ILE A 131 4.99 -8.25 6.43
CA ILE A 131 5.34 -7.24 7.42
C ILE A 131 5.49 -5.90 6.72
N LEU A 132 4.87 -4.86 7.25
CA LEU A 132 5.08 -3.50 6.79
C LEU A 132 6.43 -3.01 7.30
N MET A 133 7.18 -2.37 6.43
CA MET A 133 8.53 -1.85 6.65
C MET A 133 8.57 -0.34 6.36
N PRO A 134 7.97 0.52 7.21
CA PRO A 134 8.01 1.95 6.98
C PRO A 134 9.44 2.46 6.98
N LYS A 135 9.84 3.12 5.89
CA LYS A 135 11.18 3.66 5.71
C LYS A 135 11.17 5.17 5.89
N LEU A 136 12.03 5.68 6.76
CA LEU A 136 12.25 7.11 6.99
C LEU A 136 13.63 7.49 6.46
N HIS A 137 13.69 7.92 5.21
CA HIS A 137 14.94 8.33 4.57
C HIS A 137 15.54 9.58 5.23
N LYS A 138 16.82 9.49 5.62
CA LYS A 138 17.61 10.66 6.05
C LYS A 138 17.88 11.66 4.91
N LYS A 139 18.00 11.15 3.68
CA LYS A 139 18.18 11.93 2.46
C LYS A 139 17.10 11.53 1.46
N ARG A 140 16.29 12.50 1.01
CA ARG A 140 15.17 12.26 0.09
C ARG A 140 15.56 12.64 -1.33
N CYS A 141 15.17 11.80 -2.28
CA CYS A 141 15.19 12.14 -3.70
C CYS A 141 13.90 12.89 -4.03
N LEU A 142 14.01 14.17 -4.36
CA LEU A 142 12.88 15.02 -4.67
C LEU A 142 13.05 15.61 -6.08
N VAL A 143 11.96 15.65 -6.84
CA VAL A 143 11.85 16.50 -8.02
C VAL A 143 11.26 17.81 -7.54
N GLN A 144 12.08 18.86 -7.47
CA GLN A 144 11.69 20.16 -6.91
C GLN A 144 11.23 21.14 -7.98
N ASP A 145 11.87 21.12 -9.14
CA ASP A 145 11.61 22.03 -10.24
C ASP A 145 11.09 21.24 -11.44
N TRP A 146 9.77 21.27 -11.61
CA TRP A 146 9.08 20.56 -12.69
C TRP A 146 9.40 21.14 -14.08
N ASP A 147 9.74 22.42 -14.16
CA ASP A 147 10.05 23.10 -15.41
C ASP A 147 11.43 22.70 -15.94
N THR A 148 12.31 22.22 -15.06
CA THR A 148 13.65 21.73 -15.42
C THR A 148 13.72 20.26 -15.80
N ILE A 149 12.62 19.51 -15.70
CA ILE A 149 12.61 18.09 -16.06
C ILE A 149 12.94 17.96 -17.55
N HIS A 150 14.06 17.30 -17.84
CA HIS A 150 14.47 17.08 -19.22
C HIS A 150 13.53 16.10 -19.94
N VAL A 151 12.79 16.61 -20.93
CA VAL A 151 11.99 15.78 -21.84
C VAL A 151 12.58 15.79 -23.25
N GLY A 152 13.28 14.71 -23.59
CA GLY A 152 13.97 14.54 -24.88
C GLY A 152 13.01 14.54 -26.08
N LYS A 153 13.53 14.96 -27.25
CA LYS A 153 12.75 15.07 -28.51
C LYS A 153 12.07 13.76 -28.91
N SER A 154 12.75 12.62 -28.71
CA SER A 154 12.20 11.29 -29.01
C SER A 154 11.01 10.95 -28.11
N ALA A 155 11.08 11.27 -26.81
CA ALA A 155 9.98 11.08 -25.87
C ALA A 155 8.76 11.93 -26.26
N ARG A 156 8.96 13.22 -26.59
CA ARG A 156 7.88 14.11 -27.07
C ARG A 156 7.24 13.64 -28.37
N LYS A 157 8.02 13.04 -29.29
CA LYS A 157 7.48 12.47 -30.52
C LYS A 157 6.62 11.24 -30.24
N ARG A 158 7.07 10.35 -29.35
CA ARG A 158 6.34 9.13 -28.97
C ARG A 158 5.07 9.42 -28.17
N SER A 159 5.07 10.45 -27.32
CA SER A 159 3.94 10.77 -26.44
C SER A 159 2.65 11.10 -27.19
N LYS A 160 2.73 11.51 -28.47
CA LYS A 160 1.57 11.86 -29.31
C LYS A 160 0.58 10.70 -29.55
N LYS A 161 1.00 9.46 -29.31
CA LYS A 161 0.16 8.26 -29.46
C LYS A 161 -0.56 7.86 -28.18
N TYR A 162 -0.37 8.64 -27.11
CA TYR A 162 -0.84 8.30 -25.79
C TYR A 162 -1.73 9.39 -25.22
N ARG A 163 -2.71 8.98 -24.41
CA ARG A 163 -3.51 9.84 -23.54
C ARG A 163 -3.24 9.52 -22.08
N ILE A 164 -3.45 10.49 -21.20
CA ILE A 164 -3.32 10.34 -19.75
C ILE A 164 -4.70 10.41 -19.11
N SER A 165 -4.93 9.61 -18.07
CA SER A 165 -6.03 9.81 -17.12
C SER A 165 -5.52 9.75 -15.68
N PHE A 166 -6.40 10.14 -14.76
CA PHE A 166 -6.16 10.09 -13.33
C PHE A 166 -7.27 9.31 -12.65
N ASP A 167 -6.91 8.49 -11.67
CA ASP A 167 -7.83 7.76 -10.80
C ASP A 167 -8.85 6.87 -11.53
N LEU A 168 -8.56 6.47 -12.78
CA LEU A 168 -9.51 5.69 -13.59
C LEU A 168 -9.31 4.17 -13.42
N ALA A 169 -8.06 3.73 -13.23
CA ALA A 169 -7.73 2.30 -13.22
C ALA A 169 -6.55 1.97 -12.30
N ILE A 170 -6.63 2.33 -11.01
CA ILE A 170 -5.58 2.03 -10.02
C ILE A 170 -5.18 0.55 -9.97
N ASP A 171 -6.14 -0.36 -10.13
CA ASP A 171 -5.88 -1.80 -10.13
C ASP A 171 -4.96 -2.19 -11.29
N THR A 172 -5.23 -1.69 -12.50
CA THR A 172 -4.40 -1.90 -13.69
C THR A 172 -3.01 -1.29 -13.55
N VAL A 173 -2.89 -0.12 -12.91
CA VAL A 173 -1.58 0.50 -12.62
C VAL A 173 -0.76 -0.39 -11.69
N MET A 174 -1.33 -0.84 -10.56
CA MET A 174 -0.62 -1.70 -9.61
C MET A 174 -0.27 -3.06 -10.21
N GLU A 175 -1.17 -3.65 -11.02
CA GLU A 175 -0.89 -4.87 -11.78
C GLU A 175 0.27 -4.69 -12.76
N GLY A 176 0.34 -3.54 -13.45
CA GLY A 176 1.47 -3.17 -14.30
C GLY A 176 2.79 -3.09 -13.53
N CYS A 177 2.79 -2.44 -12.35
CA CYS A 177 3.97 -2.39 -11.47
C CYS A 177 4.42 -3.80 -11.05
N VAL A 178 3.49 -4.66 -10.62
CA VAL A 178 3.80 -6.04 -10.22
C VAL A 178 4.31 -6.87 -11.40
N LYS A 179 3.74 -6.69 -12.59
CA LYS A 179 4.18 -7.40 -13.80
C LYS A 179 5.62 -7.04 -14.17
N GLN A 180 6.01 -5.79 -14.01
CA GLN A 180 7.35 -5.32 -14.37
C GLN A 180 8.41 -5.67 -13.32
N HIS A 181 8.08 -5.53 -12.03
CA HIS A 181 9.07 -5.62 -10.95
C HIS A 181 8.90 -6.84 -10.04
N GLY A 182 7.88 -7.66 -10.26
CA GLY A 182 7.43 -8.66 -9.29
C GLY A 182 6.65 -8.03 -8.14
N GLU A 183 6.28 -8.84 -7.13
CA GLU A 183 5.60 -8.29 -5.95
C GLU A 183 6.52 -7.38 -5.13
N ASP A 184 7.82 -7.68 -5.05
CA ASP A 184 8.88 -6.94 -4.34
C ASP A 184 8.42 -6.27 -3.03
N TRP A 185 7.94 -5.02 -3.10
CA TRP A 185 7.38 -4.29 -1.97
C TRP A 185 5.85 -4.08 -2.02
N LEU A 186 5.23 -4.24 -3.19
CA LEU A 186 3.81 -3.97 -3.48
C LEU A 186 2.94 -5.22 -3.28
N TYR A 187 3.13 -5.87 -2.13
CA TYR A 187 2.36 -7.06 -1.74
C TYR A 187 0.85 -6.77 -1.65
N PRO A 188 -0.01 -7.81 -1.76
CA PRO A 188 -1.46 -7.66 -1.69
C PRO A 188 -2.01 -6.70 -0.61
N PRO A 189 -1.59 -6.78 0.67
CA PRO A 189 -2.08 -5.84 1.69
C PRO A 189 -1.73 -4.36 1.43
N VAL A 190 -0.58 -4.09 0.79
CA VAL A 190 -0.18 -2.72 0.40
C VAL A 190 -1.11 -2.21 -0.70
N ARG A 191 -1.39 -3.05 -1.71
CA ARG A 191 -2.32 -2.72 -2.80
C ARG A 191 -3.74 -2.47 -2.28
N ASP A 192 -4.19 -3.27 -1.31
CA ASP A 192 -5.50 -3.10 -0.68
C ASP A 192 -5.62 -1.77 0.07
N ALA A 193 -4.58 -1.39 0.81
CA ALA A 193 -4.51 -0.07 1.46
C ALA A 193 -4.52 1.06 0.44
N PHE A 194 -3.66 1.01 -0.59
CA PHE A 194 -3.57 2.04 -1.61
C PHE A 194 -4.88 2.23 -2.37
N ARG A 195 -5.52 1.12 -2.78
CA ARG A 195 -6.85 1.13 -3.41
C ARG A 195 -7.90 1.78 -2.52
N SER A 196 -7.89 1.48 -1.22
CA SER A 196 -8.84 2.05 -0.28
C SER A 196 -8.66 3.57 -0.15
N ILE A 197 -7.42 4.04 -0.02
CA ILE A 197 -7.08 5.46 0.10
C ILE A 197 -7.33 6.23 -1.21
N ASN A 198 -7.17 5.58 -2.37
CA ASN A 198 -7.48 6.17 -3.68
C ASN A 198 -8.98 6.39 -3.88
N ARG A 199 -9.78 5.36 -3.57
CA ARG A 199 -11.25 5.41 -3.69
C ARG A 199 -11.88 6.43 -2.74
N LYS A 200 -11.35 6.54 -1.52
CA LYS A 200 -11.85 7.48 -0.52
C LYS A 200 -10.67 8.11 0.23
N PRO A 201 -10.48 9.44 0.13
CA PRO A 201 -9.49 10.13 0.93
C PRO A 201 -9.67 9.81 2.41
N VAL A 202 -8.57 9.46 3.07
CA VAL A 202 -8.58 9.06 4.47
C VAL A 202 -8.25 10.26 5.33
N THR A 203 -9.15 10.58 6.27
CA THR A 203 -8.88 11.58 7.28
C THR A 203 -7.90 11.00 8.29
N ARG A 204 -6.85 11.76 8.56
CA ARG A 204 -5.87 11.44 9.59
C ARG A 204 -6.49 11.38 10.98
N ARG A 205 -5.77 10.78 11.93
CA ARG A 205 -6.21 10.71 13.32
C ARG A 205 -6.08 12.09 13.95
N ARG A 206 -7.20 12.63 14.46
CA ARG A 206 -7.19 13.89 15.23
C ARG A 206 -6.13 13.86 16.33
N LYS A 207 -5.37 14.93 16.41
CA LYS A 207 -4.50 15.18 17.56
C LYS A 207 -5.37 15.31 18.83
N PRO A 208 -4.85 14.98 20.03
CA PRO A 208 -5.58 15.12 21.29
C PRO A 208 -6.08 16.55 21.58
N ASP A 209 -5.44 17.55 20.96
CA ASP A 209 -5.80 18.98 21.07
C ASP A 209 -7.02 19.38 20.20
N GLY A 210 -7.57 18.47 19.39
CA GLY A 210 -8.77 18.70 18.60
C GLY A 210 -8.54 19.39 17.25
N GLU A 211 -7.29 19.64 16.85
CA GLU A 211 -6.97 20.28 15.56
C GLU A 211 -7.47 19.43 14.37
N GLU A 212 -8.08 20.09 13.37
CA GLU A 212 -8.44 19.42 12.12
C GLU A 212 -7.20 18.86 11.43
N THR A 213 -7.23 17.57 11.13
CA THR A 213 -6.12 16.90 10.47
C THR A 213 -6.36 16.82 8.97
N GLY A 214 -5.31 17.02 8.19
CA GLY A 214 -5.36 16.89 6.74
C GLY A 214 -5.85 15.50 6.27
N LYS A 215 -6.38 15.45 5.05
CA LYS A 215 -6.75 14.20 4.38
C LYS A 215 -5.60 13.72 3.51
N VAL A 216 -5.43 12.41 3.41
CA VAL A 216 -4.46 11.77 2.51
C VAL A 216 -5.21 11.04 1.41
N ARG A 217 -4.74 11.18 0.18
CA ARG A 217 -5.24 10.47 -0.98
C ARG A 217 -4.07 9.87 -1.76
N VAL A 218 -4.25 8.65 -2.25
CA VAL A 218 -3.35 8.02 -3.23
C VAL A 218 -3.95 8.28 -4.60
N HIS A 219 -3.15 8.71 -5.56
CA HIS A 219 -3.59 8.91 -6.94
C HIS A 219 -2.95 7.89 -7.86
N SER A 220 -3.71 7.41 -8.83
CA SER A 220 -3.17 6.67 -9.97
C SER A 220 -3.11 7.57 -11.19
N ILE A 221 -2.09 7.36 -12.02
CA ILE A 221 -1.92 8.03 -13.31
C ILE A 221 -1.81 6.92 -14.35
N GLU A 222 -2.73 6.92 -15.30
CA GLU A 222 -2.76 5.91 -16.35
C GLU A 222 -2.30 6.52 -17.68
N LEU A 223 -1.51 5.75 -18.44
CA LEU A 223 -1.08 6.10 -19.80
C LEU A 223 -1.67 5.08 -20.76
N TRP A 224 -2.47 5.55 -21.73
CA TRP A 224 -3.19 4.70 -22.68
C TRP A 224 -2.68 4.95 -24.08
N GLU A 225 -2.45 3.91 -24.86
CA GLU A 225 -2.16 4.04 -26.30
C GLU A 225 -3.48 4.23 -27.07
N ASP A 226 -3.48 5.10 -28.08
CA ASP A 226 -4.68 5.36 -28.89
C ASP A 226 -5.18 4.07 -29.56
N GLY A 227 -6.47 3.78 -29.41
CA GLY A 227 -7.09 2.55 -29.89
C GLY A 227 -7.04 1.37 -28.91
N ASP A 228 -6.31 1.48 -27.79
CA ASP A 228 -6.35 0.50 -26.70
C ASP A 228 -7.33 0.93 -25.60
N ALA A 229 -8.46 0.23 -25.51
CA ALA A 229 -9.44 0.40 -24.44
C ALA A 229 -9.04 -0.31 -23.14
N THR A 230 -8.02 -1.19 -23.18
CA THR A 230 -7.64 -2.05 -22.05
C THR A 230 -6.65 -1.39 -21.09
N GLY A 231 -6.08 -0.24 -21.45
CA GLY A 231 -5.23 0.53 -20.55
C GLY A 231 -4.02 -0.22 -20.08
N THR A 232 -3.44 -1.03 -20.97
CA THR A 232 -2.21 -1.70 -20.62
C THR A 232 -1.13 -0.64 -20.42
N THR A 233 -0.91 -0.31 -19.14
CA THR A 233 0.23 0.49 -18.72
C THR A 233 1.47 -0.28 -19.18
N ARG A 234 2.03 0.11 -20.32
CA ARG A 234 3.37 -0.33 -20.73
C ARG A 234 4.34 0.44 -19.84
N ILE A 235 4.60 -0.09 -18.65
CA ILE A 235 5.76 0.30 -17.85
C ILE A 235 6.93 -0.60 -18.23
#